data_AF-A0A9D4DM58-F1
#
_entry.id   AF-A0A9D4DM58-F1
#
_cell.length_a   1.000
_cell.length_b   1.000
_cell.length_c   1.000
_cell.angle_alpha   90.00
_cell.angle_beta   90.00
_cell.angle_gamma   90.00
#
_symmetry.space_group_name_H-M   'P 1'
#
loop_
_entity.id
_entity.type
_entity.pdbx_description
1 polymer ?
#
loop_
_entity_poly.entity_id
_entity_poly.type
_entity_poly.pdbx_seq_one_letter_code
_entity_poly.pdbx_strand_id
1 'polypeptide(L)'
;MLQRYAQASSWDDISQCMESDGMYAKLCEILRVSADSAFPKKTFKTYLKPYWAEELSALHERAKRARDIWCREGRPRGNSSVVYREYKSRKAEFRWEHRRASLSYMQHLDRKLETAAESDTVNFWKKVNNRKRGNRTKIYFGLVFNGTVYRSREDIVQQWGQYFADLYTPTDIPQFDDKWKQTVTIEII
;
A
#
# COMPACT_ATOMS: atom_id res chain seq x y z
N MET A 1 -40.75 36.80 -52.79
CA MET A 1 -39.58 37.54 -52.27
C MET A 1 -39.95 38.06 -50.88
N LEU A 2 -39.75 37.23 -49.85
CA LEU A 2 -38.61 37.30 -48.94
C LEU A 2 -38.47 38.67 -48.28
N GLN A 3 -39.16 38.87 -47.15
CA GLN A 3 -38.67 39.73 -46.07
C GLN A 3 -39.56 39.54 -44.84
N ARG A 4 -39.11 38.69 -43.93
CA ARG A 4 -39.27 38.76 -42.47
C ARG A 4 -38.53 37.55 -41.89
N TYR A 5 -37.99 37.72 -40.69
CA TYR A 5 -37.17 36.76 -39.94
C TYR A 5 -35.65 36.83 -40.18
N ALA A 6 -35.07 37.99 -39.87
CA ALA A 6 -33.73 38.02 -39.28
C ALA A 6 -33.78 39.02 -38.12
N GLN A 7 -33.09 38.69 -37.02
CA GLN A 7 -32.89 39.49 -35.80
C GLN A 7 -33.93 39.31 -34.68
N ALA A 8 -33.94 38.15 -34.02
CA ALA A 8 -34.37 38.04 -32.62
C ALA A 8 -33.83 36.80 -31.86
N SER A 9 -32.79 36.11 -32.35
CA SER A 9 -32.36 34.82 -31.76
C SER A 9 -30.84 34.69 -31.64
N SER A 10 -30.13 35.79 -31.42
CA SER A 10 -28.65 35.78 -31.40
C SER A 10 -28.03 36.33 -30.11
N TRP A 11 -28.77 37.01 -29.25
CA TRP A 11 -28.20 37.61 -28.04
C TRP A 11 -28.50 36.79 -26.78
N ASP A 12 -29.69 36.22 -26.68
CA ASP A 12 -30.08 35.36 -25.54
C ASP A 12 -29.34 34.02 -25.53
N ASP A 13 -29.15 33.38 -26.70
CA ASP A 13 -28.35 32.14 -26.83
C ASP A 13 -26.87 32.35 -26.53
N ILE A 14 -26.30 33.52 -26.89
CA ILE A 14 -24.91 33.86 -26.55
C ILE A 14 -24.79 34.14 -25.05
N SER A 15 -25.76 34.84 -24.46
CA SER A 15 -25.77 35.15 -23.02
C SER A 15 -25.91 33.88 -22.16
N GLN A 16 -26.74 32.92 -22.59
CA GLN A 16 -26.92 31.65 -21.90
C GLN A 16 -25.70 30.72 -22.02
N CYS A 17 -25.01 30.72 -23.18
CA CYS A 17 -23.71 30.06 -23.34
C CYS A 17 -22.63 30.67 -22.43
N MET A 18 -22.54 32.00 -22.35
CA MET A 18 -21.55 32.70 -21.52
C MET A 18 -21.79 32.52 -20.01
N GLU A 19 -23.04 32.44 -19.55
CA GLU A 19 -23.36 32.08 -18.17
C GLU A 19 -22.96 30.64 -17.85
N SER A 20 -23.17 29.71 -18.79
CA SER A 20 -22.80 28.31 -18.63
C SER A 20 -21.27 28.12 -18.55
N ASP A 21 -20.50 28.85 -19.35
CA ASP A 21 -19.05 28.88 -19.30
C ASP A 21 -18.54 29.52 -17.99
N GLY A 22 -19.21 30.56 -17.51
CA GLY A 22 -18.91 31.20 -16.23
C GLY A 22 -19.15 30.28 -15.03
N MET A 23 -20.24 29.51 -15.04
CA MET A 23 -20.52 28.50 -14.02
C MET A 23 -19.52 27.34 -14.08
N TYR A 24 -19.16 26.88 -15.28
CA TYR A 24 -18.15 25.84 -15.46
C TYR A 24 -16.78 26.29 -14.94
N ALA A 25 -16.34 27.50 -15.28
CA ALA A 25 -15.09 28.07 -14.78
C ALA A 25 -15.08 28.16 -13.24
N LYS A 26 -16.21 28.52 -12.64
CA LYS A 26 -16.35 28.61 -11.18
C LYS A 26 -16.32 27.24 -10.51
N LEU A 27 -16.94 26.23 -11.12
CA LEU A 27 -16.86 24.84 -10.66
C LEU A 27 -15.42 24.31 -10.73
N CYS A 28 -14.72 24.54 -11.85
CA CYS A 28 -13.32 24.16 -12.00
C CYS A 28 -12.43 24.82 -10.95
N GLU A 29 -12.66 26.11 -10.65
CA GLU A 29 -11.88 26.83 -9.64
C GLU A 29 -12.15 26.31 -8.23
N ILE A 30 -13.42 26.04 -7.89
CA ILE A 30 -13.78 25.44 -6.58
C ILE A 30 -13.14 24.05 -6.44
N LEU A 31 -13.20 23.23 -7.50
CA LEU A 31 -12.55 21.92 -7.55
C LEU A 31 -11.04 22.04 -7.35
N ARG A 32 -10.39 22.98 -8.04
CA ARG A 32 -8.95 23.21 -7.95
C ARG A 32 -8.54 23.67 -6.56
N VAL A 33 -9.23 24.66 -5.98
CA VAL A 33 -8.94 25.17 -4.63
C VAL A 33 -9.17 24.09 -3.57
N SER A 34 -10.26 23.35 -3.69
CA SER A 34 -10.56 22.23 -2.79
C SER A 34 -9.50 21.14 -2.90
N ALA A 35 -9.12 20.76 -4.11
CA ALA A 35 -8.05 19.80 -4.37
C ALA A 35 -6.69 20.27 -3.82
N ASP A 36 -6.31 21.53 -4.04
CA ASP A 36 -5.05 22.11 -3.55
C ASP A 36 -4.97 22.17 -2.01
N SER A 37 -6.12 22.24 -1.34
CA SER A 37 -6.21 22.22 0.13
C SER A 37 -6.29 20.81 0.71
N ALA A 38 -6.94 19.87 0.02
CA ALA A 38 -7.17 18.52 0.49
C ALA A 38 -6.01 17.56 0.16
N PHE A 39 -5.33 17.76 -0.97
CA PHE A 39 -4.24 16.88 -1.38
C PHE A 39 -2.90 17.34 -0.79
N PRO A 40 -2.12 16.42 -0.20
CA PRO A 40 -0.81 16.75 0.33
C PRO A 40 0.15 17.19 -0.81
N LYS A 41 0.63 18.44 -0.73
CA LYS A 41 1.58 19.05 -1.69
C LYS A 41 2.97 18.40 -1.73
N LYS A 42 3.26 17.51 -0.79
CA LYS A 42 4.55 16.78 -0.75
C LYS A 42 4.43 15.54 -1.61
N THR A 43 5.16 15.53 -2.72
CA THR A 43 5.30 14.33 -3.55
C THR A 43 5.95 13.20 -2.75
N PHE A 44 5.39 11.99 -2.89
CA PHE A 44 6.00 10.79 -2.32
C PHE A 44 7.38 10.58 -2.93
N LYS A 45 8.42 10.79 -2.13
CA LYS A 45 9.80 10.51 -2.54
C LYS A 45 10.01 9.00 -2.47
N THR A 46 10.00 8.35 -3.63
CA THR A 46 10.19 6.89 -3.80
C THR A 46 11.50 6.36 -3.19
N TYR A 47 12.52 7.21 -3.04
CA TYR A 47 13.80 6.86 -2.41
C TYR A 47 13.78 6.95 -0.88
N LEU A 48 12.79 7.61 -0.28
CA LEU A 48 12.67 7.65 1.17
C LEU A 48 12.02 6.36 1.65
N LYS A 49 12.60 5.76 2.69
CA LYS A 49 12.04 4.61 3.37
C LYS A 49 10.66 5.02 3.91
N PRO A 50 9.54 4.37 3.51
CA PRO A 50 8.20 4.83 3.87
C PRO A 50 7.91 4.80 5.38
N TYR A 51 8.66 3.99 6.14
CA TYR A 51 8.59 3.89 7.60
C TYR A 51 9.49 4.89 8.33
N TRP A 52 10.16 5.79 7.61
CA TRP A 52 11.07 6.77 8.20
C TRP A 52 10.27 7.95 8.75
N ALA A 53 9.93 7.85 10.04
CA ALA A 53 9.18 8.87 10.75
C ALA A 53 10.08 9.93 11.41
N GLU A 54 9.46 10.99 11.93
CA GLU A 54 10.16 12.09 12.60
C GLU A 54 10.89 11.61 13.86
N GLU A 55 10.30 10.67 14.61
CA GLU A 55 10.92 10.09 15.81
C GLU A 55 12.23 9.37 15.47
N LEU A 56 12.24 8.63 14.36
CA LEU A 56 13.43 7.93 13.90
C LEU A 56 14.52 8.90 13.45
N SER A 57 14.13 10.02 12.85
CA SER A 57 15.03 11.13 12.49
C SER A 57 15.63 11.76 13.76
N ALA A 58 14.83 12.03 14.77
CA ALA A 58 15.28 12.58 16.05
C ALA A 58 16.28 11.63 16.74
N LEU A 59 16.02 10.33 16.75
CA LEU A 59 16.94 9.31 17.29
C LEU A 59 18.24 9.22 16.49
N HIS A 60 18.15 9.28 15.16
CA HIS A 60 19.33 9.30 14.29
C HIS A 60 20.23 10.51 14.59
N GLU A 61 19.64 11.71 14.74
CA GLU A 61 20.39 12.91 15.08
C GLU A 61 20.96 12.89 16.51
N ARG A 62 20.26 12.29 17.48
CA ARG A 62 20.83 12.04 18.82
C ARG A 62 22.05 11.11 18.73
N ALA A 63 21.97 10.02 17.97
CA ALA A 63 23.09 9.10 17.78
C ALA A 63 24.28 9.75 17.06
N LYS A 64 24.04 10.63 16.08
CA LYS A 64 25.07 11.44 15.42
C LYS A 64 25.75 12.40 16.40
N ARG A 65 24.98 13.18 17.15
CA ARG A 65 25.53 14.10 18.16
C ARG A 65 26.39 13.37 19.20
N ALA A 66 25.91 12.22 19.71
CA ALA A 66 26.69 11.42 20.64
C ALA A 66 28.00 10.89 20.02
N ARG A 67 27.99 10.53 18.73
CA ARG A 67 29.21 10.15 17.99
C ARG A 67 30.17 11.33 17.86
N ASP A 68 29.68 12.53 17.58
CA ASP A 68 30.52 13.72 17.42
C ASP A 68 31.21 14.08 18.74
N ILE A 69 30.49 14.04 19.86
CA ILE A 69 31.06 14.23 21.21
C ILE A 69 32.13 13.16 21.46
N TRP A 70 31.83 11.88 21.22
CA TRP A 70 32.81 10.80 21.37
C TRP A 70 34.06 10.97 20.51
N CYS A 71 33.92 11.50 19.29
CA CYS A 71 35.04 11.81 18.42
C CYS A 71 35.89 12.98 18.95
N ARG A 72 35.26 14.04 19.47
CA ARG A 72 35.95 15.20 20.04
C ARG A 72 36.79 14.85 21.27
N GLU A 73 36.30 13.91 22.08
CA GLU A 73 36.98 13.40 23.28
C GLU A 73 38.13 12.41 22.97
N GLY A 74 38.54 12.27 21.71
CA GLY A 74 39.64 11.37 21.32
C GLY A 74 39.23 9.90 21.17
N ARG A 75 37.93 9.62 21.03
CA ARG A 75 37.37 8.26 20.84
C ARG A 75 37.75 7.27 21.94
N PRO A 76 37.55 7.62 23.23
CA PRO A 76 37.88 6.75 24.34
C PRO A 76 37.16 5.41 24.20
N ARG A 77 37.84 4.32 24.56
CA ARG A 77 37.31 2.96 24.49
C ARG A 77 37.14 2.40 25.89
N GLY A 78 36.19 1.49 26.04
CA GLY A 78 35.94 0.79 27.30
C GLY A 78 34.74 1.33 28.07
N ASN A 79 34.24 0.50 28.99
CA ASN A 79 32.99 0.75 29.70
C ASN A 79 33.12 1.81 30.81
N SER A 80 34.35 2.21 31.15
CA SER A 80 34.64 3.30 32.09
C SER A 80 34.37 4.68 31.50
N SER A 81 34.43 4.84 30.17
CA SER A 81 34.14 6.12 29.52
C SER A 81 32.64 6.34 29.39
N VAL A 82 32.15 7.39 30.05
CA VAL A 82 30.74 7.83 29.97
C VAL A 82 30.37 8.16 28.52
N VAL A 83 31.23 8.85 27.79
CA VAL A 83 30.99 9.30 26.42
C VAL A 83 30.92 8.12 25.44
N TYR A 84 31.76 7.09 25.64
CA TYR A 84 31.68 5.85 24.87
C TYR A 84 30.36 5.11 25.12
N ARG A 85 29.97 4.95 26.39
CA ARG A 85 28.71 4.29 26.76
C ARG A 85 27.49 5.01 26.20
N GLU A 86 27.45 6.33 26.31
CA GLU A 86 26.35 7.15 25.82
C GLU A 86 26.20 7.00 24.29
N TYR A 87 27.30 7.14 23.53
CA TYR A 87 27.29 6.90 22.09
C TYR A 87 26.78 5.50 21.74
N LYS A 88 27.27 4.46 22.42
CA LYS A 88 26.85 3.07 22.16
C LYS A 88 25.37 2.85 22.50
N SER A 89 24.88 3.43 23.59
CA SER A 89 23.47 3.39 24.00
C SER A 89 22.56 4.04 22.94
N ARG A 90 22.82 5.29 22.56
CA ARG A 90 22.04 6.01 21.53
C ARG A 90 22.05 5.30 20.17
N LYS A 91 23.20 4.73 19.79
CA LYS A 91 23.31 3.95 18.56
C LYS A 91 22.50 2.65 18.63
N ALA A 92 22.45 2.01 19.79
CA ALA A 92 21.65 0.80 20.00
C ALA A 92 20.15 1.12 19.96
N GLU A 93 19.73 2.19 20.65
CA GLU A 93 18.36 2.72 20.66
C GLU A 93 17.87 2.99 19.23
N PHE A 94 18.61 3.77 18.44
CA PHE A 94 18.29 4.02 17.03
C PHE A 94 18.18 2.73 16.21
N ARG A 95 19.10 1.78 16.38
CA ARG A 95 19.08 0.51 15.63
C ARG A 95 17.89 -0.38 16.00
N TRP A 96 17.51 -0.38 17.27
CA TRP A 96 16.33 -1.11 17.73
C TRP A 96 15.07 -0.51 17.10
N GLU A 97 14.90 0.81 17.21
CA GLU A 97 13.75 1.51 16.63
C GLU A 97 13.69 1.40 15.11
N HIS A 98 14.81 1.56 14.42
CA HIS A 98 14.86 1.38 12.97
C HIS A 98 14.42 -0.02 12.56
N ARG A 99 14.85 -1.06 13.29
CA ARG A 99 14.42 -2.44 13.01
C ARG A 99 12.93 -2.62 13.31
N ARG A 100 12.44 -2.07 14.42
CA ARG A 100 11.03 -2.11 14.82
C ARG A 100 10.12 -1.46 13.77
N ALA A 101 10.46 -0.24 13.33
CA ALA A 101 9.71 0.49 12.30
C ALA A 101 9.73 -0.25 10.96
N SER A 102 10.90 -0.77 10.54
CA SER A 102 11.00 -1.58 9.33
C SER A 102 10.16 -2.84 9.42
N LEU A 103 10.17 -3.52 10.56
CA LEU A 103 9.40 -4.75 10.81
C LEU A 103 7.90 -4.47 10.73
N SER A 104 7.43 -3.44 11.44
CA SER A 104 6.02 -3.02 11.45
C SER A 104 5.52 -2.66 10.05
N TYR A 105 6.33 -1.94 9.26
CA TYR A 105 5.97 -1.61 7.89
C TYR A 105 5.87 -2.85 7.00
N MET A 106 6.78 -3.82 7.15
CA MET A 106 6.70 -5.08 6.42
C MET A 106 5.44 -5.87 6.81
N GLN A 107 5.07 -5.92 8.09
CA GLN A 107 3.81 -6.54 8.54
C GLN A 107 2.60 -5.86 7.92
N HIS A 108 2.59 -4.52 7.86
CA HIS A 108 1.52 -3.76 7.23
C HIS A 108 1.36 -4.08 5.74
N LEU A 109 2.47 -4.23 5.02
CA LEU A 109 2.44 -4.62 3.61
C LEU A 109 1.89 -6.04 3.39
N ASP A 110 2.19 -6.96 4.30
CA ASP A 110 1.71 -8.33 4.22
C ASP A 110 0.21 -8.42 4.60
N ARG A 111 -0.27 -7.66 5.61
CA ARG A 111 -1.72 -7.52 5.87
C ARG A 111 -2.48 -6.95 4.68
N LYS A 112 -1.92 -5.92 4.01
CA LYS A 112 -2.51 -5.37 2.77
C LYS A 112 -2.51 -6.37 1.61
N LEU A 113 -1.72 -7.43 1.69
CA LEU A 113 -1.74 -8.53 0.74
C LEU A 113 -2.84 -9.53 1.11
N GLU A 114 -2.97 -9.87 2.40
CA GLU A 114 -4.06 -10.71 2.93
C GLU A 114 -5.44 -10.09 2.63
N THR A 115 -5.66 -8.81 2.92
CA THR A 115 -6.93 -8.15 2.57
C THR A 115 -7.23 -8.18 1.07
N ALA A 116 -6.18 -8.09 0.23
CA ALA A 116 -6.36 -8.19 -1.22
C ALA A 116 -6.68 -9.63 -1.66
N ALA A 117 -6.17 -10.64 -0.95
CA ALA A 117 -6.51 -12.04 -1.20
C ALA A 117 -8.01 -12.29 -1.05
N GLU A 118 -8.64 -11.63 -0.07
CA GLU A 118 -10.06 -11.80 0.26
C GLU A 118 -11.00 -11.00 -0.66
N SER A 119 -10.57 -9.82 -1.11
CA SER A 119 -11.46 -8.84 -1.76
C SER A 119 -11.16 -8.56 -3.23
N ASP A 120 -9.90 -8.69 -3.66
CA ASP A 120 -9.46 -8.28 -4.99
C ASP A 120 -8.32 -9.17 -5.51
N THR A 121 -8.74 -10.29 -6.10
CA THR A 121 -7.86 -11.33 -6.63
C THR A 121 -6.92 -10.79 -7.71
N VAL A 122 -7.34 -9.78 -8.49
CA VAL A 122 -6.51 -9.17 -9.54
C VAL A 122 -5.37 -8.38 -8.92
N ASN A 123 -5.67 -7.49 -7.96
CA ASN A 123 -4.64 -6.72 -7.28
C ASN A 123 -3.76 -7.60 -6.37
N PHE A 124 -4.30 -8.67 -5.80
CA PHE A 124 -3.53 -9.69 -5.10
C PHE A 124 -2.43 -10.26 -6.01
N TRP A 125 -2.81 -10.83 -7.17
CA TRP A 125 -1.83 -11.44 -8.08
C TRP A 125 -0.86 -10.42 -8.67
N LYS A 126 -1.31 -9.19 -8.94
CA LYS A 126 -0.43 -8.09 -9.34
C LYS A 126 0.64 -7.82 -8.28
N LYS A 127 0.27 -7.77 -7.00
CA LYS A 127 1.22 -7.57 -5.88
C LYS A 127 2.15 -8.77 -5.70
N VAL A 128 1.67 -10.01 -5.78
CA VAL A 128 2.50 -11.22 -5.69
C VAL A 128 3.52 -11.26 -6.83
N ASN A 129 3.09 -11.00 -8.07
CA ASN A 129 3.96 -11.07 -9.24
C ASN A 129 4.96 -9.91 -9.33
N ASN A 130 4.60 -8.71 -8.88
CA ASN A 130 5.52 -7.56 -8.85
C ASN A 130 6.70 -7.74 -7.88
N ARG A 131 6.60 -8.65 -6.91
CA ARG A 131 7.70 -8.98 -5.99
C ARG A 131 8.83 -9.79 -6.68
N LYS A 132 8.67 -10.24 -7.94
CA LYS A 132 9.69 -10.95 -8.74
C LYS A 132 10.92 -10.12 -9.13
N ARG A 133 10.82 -8.79 -9.20
CA ARG A 133 11.93 -7.93 -9.67
C ARG A 133 12.96 -7.68 -8.56
N GLY A 134 13.79 -8.68 -8.26
CA GLY A 134 14.98 -8.58 -7.41
C GLY A 134 15.16 -9.74 -6.41
N ASN A 135 16.22 -9.69 -5.58
CA ASN A 135 16.57 -10.66 -4.51
C ASN A 135 15.51 -10.83 -3.39
N ARG A 136 14.24 -10.45 -3.62
CA ARG A 136 13.13 -10.52 -2.66
C ARG A 136 12.19 -11.68 -3.01
N THR A 137 12.74 -12.89 -3.08
CA THR A 137 11.97 -14.12 -3.37
C THR A 137 11.02 -14.55 -2.25
N LYS A 138 11.09 -13.92 -1.07
CA LYS A 138 10.28 -14.27 0.10
C LYS A 138 9.30 -13.15 0.46
N ILE A 139 8.05 -13.52 0.71
CA ILE A 139 7.12 -12.72 1.50
C ILE A 139 7.65 -12.72 2.94
N TYR A 140 7.82 -11.54 3.53
CA TYR A 140 8.56 -11.39 4.79
C TYR A 140 7.90 -12.16 5.93
N PHE A 141 6.62 -11.90 6.18
CA PHE A 141 5.86 -12.60 7.22
C PHE A 141 5.18 -13.84 6.68
N GLY A 142 4.80 -13.83 5.40
CA GLY A 142 4.04 -14.89 4.75
C GLY A 142 2.55 -14.62 4.80
N LEU A 143 1.81 -15.32 3.96
CA LEU A 143 0.35 -15.35 4.00
C LEU A 143 -0.09 -16.48 4.93
N VAL A 144 -1.01 -16.19 5.84
CA VAL A 144 -1.62 -17.21 6.67
C VAL A 144 -2.82 -17.80 5.92
N PHE A 145 -2.79 -19.11 5.70
CA PHE A 145 -3.90 -19.86 5.13
C PHE A 145 -4.12 -21.13 5.94
N ASN A 146 -5.33 -21.34 6.47
CA ASN A 146 -5.67 -22.44 7.38
C ASN A 146 -4.68 -22.63 8.54
N GLY A 147 -4.21 -21.53 9.14
CA GLY A 147 -3.24 -21.54 10.25
C GLY A 147 -1.79 -21.83 9.85
N THR A 148 -1.52 -22.10 8.57
CA THR A 148 -0.17 -22.32 8.04
C THR A 148 0.35 -21.07 7.33
N VAL A 149 1.65 -20.78 7.49
CA VAL A 149 2.28 -19.56 6.96
C VAL A 149 3.09 -19.85 5.71
N TYR A 150 2.64 -19.33 4.57
CA TYR A 150 3.26 -19.52 3.26
C TYR A 150 4.07 -18.30 2.85
N ARG A 151 5.36 -18.49 2.57
CA ARG A 151 6.31 -17.37 2.32
C ARG A 151 6.84 -17.33 0.89
N SER A 152 6.86 -18.46 0.19
CA SER A 152 7.26 -18.49 -1.22
C SER A 152 6.06 -18.30 -2.12
N ARG A 153 6.30 -17.80 -3.34
CA ARG A 153 5.25 -17.66 -4.34
C ARG A 153 4.72 -19.03 -4.77
N GLU A 154 5.62 -20.00 -4.91
CA GLU A 154 5.32 -21.36 -5.35
C GLU A 154 4.37 -22.02 -4.35
N ASP A 155 4.66 -21.90 -3.05
CA ASP A 155 3.77 -22.42 -2.00
C ASP A 155 2.41 -21.70 -2.03
N ILE A 156 2.40 -20.38 -2.22
CA ILE A 156 1.16 -19.60 -2.29
C ILE A 156 0.30 -20.01 -3.48
N VAL A 157 0.90 -20.23 -4.65
CA VAL A 157 0.20 -20.69 -5.86
C VAL A 157 -0.35 -22.09 -5.64
N GLN A 158 0.45 -23.00 -5.08
CA GLN A 158 0.02 -24.37 -4.81
C GLN A 158 -1.15 -24.40 -3.82
N GLN A 159 -1.07 -23.62 -2.75
CA GLN A 159 -2.14 -23.51 -1.75
C GLN A 159 -3.40 -22.89 -2.31
N TRP A 160 -3.27 -21.87 -3.16
CA TRP A 160 -4.44 -21.29 -3.84
C TRP A 160 -5.13 -22.31 -4.74
N GLY A 161 -4.35 -23.13 -5.45
CA GLY A 161 -4.87 -24.23 -6.26
C GLY A 161 -5.59 -25.25 -5.40
N GLN A 162 -5.00 -25.64 -4.26
CA GLN A 162 -5.61 -26.58 -3.33
C GLN A 162 -6.92 -26.03 -2.74
N TYR A 163 -6.94 -24.77 -2.31
CA TYR A 163 -8.14 -24.14 -1.77
C TYR A 163 -9.33 -24.21 -2.74
N PHE A 164 -9.11 -23.86 -4.01
CA PHE A 164 -10.18 -23.95 -5.00
C PHE A 164 -10.50 -25.39 -5.37
N ALA A 165 -9.50 -26.28 -5.44
CA ALA A 165 -9.75 -27.71 -5.63
C ALA A 165 -10.68 -28.26 -4.53
N ASP A 166 -10.43 -27.92 -3.28
CA ASP A 166 -11.26 -28.31 -2.13
C ASP A 166 -12.65 -27.65 -2.23
N LEU A 167 -12.74 -26.36 -2.59
CA LEU A 167 -14.00 -25.64 -2.74
C LEU A 167 -14.90 -26.23 -3.84
N TYR A 168 -14.30 -26.70 -4.94
CA TYR A 168 -15.00 -27.33 -6.05
C TYR A 168 -15.15 -28.85 -5.89
N THR A 169 -14.58 -29.45 -4.84
CA THR A 169 -14.77 -30.87 -4.54
C THR A 169 -16.05 -31.01 -3.71
N PRO A 170 -17.10 -31.68 -4.22
CA PRO A 170 -18.32 -31.87 -3.46
C PRO A 170 -18.00 -32.66 -2.19
N THR A 171 -18.35 -32.10 -1.03
CA THR A 171 -18.29 -32.84 0.23
C THR A 171 -19.66 -33.49 0.44
N ASP A 172 -19.68 -34.82 0.56
CA ASP A 172 -20.92 -35.54 0.87
C ASP A 172 -21.23 -35.36 2.36
N ILE A 173 -22.02 -34.32 2.66
CA ILE A 173 -22.51 -34.06 4.02
C ILE A 173 -23.77 -34.91 4.21
N PRO A 174 -23.85 -35.82 5.21
CA PRO A 174 -24.99 -36.73 5.42
C PRO A 174 -26.33 -36.03 5.69
N GLN A 175 -26.30 -34.71 5.89
CA GLN A 175 -27.44 -33.87 6.26
C GLN A 175 -28.10 -33.21 5.04
N PHE A 176 -27.50 -33.34 3.85
CA PHE A 176 -28.05 -32.74 2.63
C PHE A 176 -28.91 -33.76 1.88
N ASP A 177 -30.07 -33.32 1.38
CA ASP A 177 -31.01 -34.18 0.67
C ASP A 177 -30.50 -34.46 -0.76
N ASP A 178 -30.13 -35.72 -1.03
CA ASP A 178 -29.64 -36.20 -2.34
C ASP A 178 -30.68 -36.01 -3.45
N LYS A 179 -31.95 -35.79 -3.10
CA LYS A 179 -33.08 -35.69 -4.03
C LYS A 179 -32.94 -34.57 -5.08
N TRP A 180 -32.14 -33.54 -4.81
CA TRP A 180 -31.93 -32.40 -5.72
C TRP A 180 -30.50 -32.29 -6.25
N LYS A 181 -29.63 -33.27 -5.95
CA LYS A 181 -28.24 -33.29 -6.40
C LYS A 181 -28.21 -33.60 -7.90
N GLN A 182 -27.76 -32.64 -8.71
CA GLN A 182 -27.50 -32.83 -10.14
C GLN A 182 -25.99 -32.78 -10.37
N THR A 183 -25.41 -33.90 -10.79
CA THR A 183 -24.00 -33.96 -11.16
C THR A 183 -23.86 -33.71 -12.65
N VAL A 184 -23.24 -32.59 -13.03
CA VAL A 184 -22.94 -32.29 -14.44
C VAL A 184 -21.62 -32.97 -14.80
N THR A 185 -21.68 -34.12 -15.46
CA THR A 185 -20.51 -34.76 -16.06
C THR A 185 -20.23 -34.13 -17.42
N ILE A 186 -19.08 -33.46 -17.55
CA ILE A 186 -18.62 -32.97 -18.85
C ILE A 186 -18.05 -34.18 -19.59
N GLU A 187 -18.81 -34.73 -20.55
CA GLU A 187 -18.23 -35.62 -21.55
C GLU A 187 -17.33 -34.78 -22.46
N ILE A 188 -16.02 -34.98 -22.33
CA ILE A 188 -15.04 -34.38 -23.23
C ILE A 188 -15.13 -35.17 -24.55
N ILE A 189 -15.76 -34.56 -25.56
CA ILE A 189 -15.77 -35.03 -26.95
C ILE A 189 -14.41 -34.77 -27.59
#